data_AF-A0A1H1S632-F1
#
_entry.id   AF-A0A1H1S632-F1
#
_cell.length_a   1.000
_cell.length_b   1.000
_cell.length_c   1.000
_cell.angle_alpha   90.00
_cell.angle_beta   90.00
_cell.angle_gamma   90.00
#
_symmetry.space_group_name_H-M   'P 1'
#
loop_
_entity.id
_entity.type
_entity.pdbx_description
1 polymer ?
#
loop_
_entity_poly.entity_id
_entity_poly.type
_entity_poly.pdbx_seq_one_letter_code
_entity_poly.pdbx_strand_id
1 'polypeptide(L)'
;MRTRVVTRLVAGLLATGNSTGVYYALGGGLAQLIGDETDITATAAETGASVQNIQQLVAGDYDLAFSLADTAADATEGTAAFDEPQPVSALGRIYPNYTQVVVRADSGITSIEDMAGRTISTGSPNSGTEVIAHRLLEAAGLDPASNVQAQRLDLTKTVDGMKDGSIDGLVWSGGLPTAAMTDLFTSMGDDIAFVDITPLLPALQEINPVYTEGEIPAETYGTDAAAADIDASVATEIDPIPLHPGAEQALGELS
;
A
#
# COMPACT_ATOMS: atom_id res chain seq x y z
N MET A 1 -25.86 -16.33 41.14
CA MET A 1 -26.44 -15.71 39.94
C MET A 1 -25.30 -15.00 39.22
N ARG A 2 -24.82 -15.50 38.07
CA ARG A 2 -23.76 -14.83 37.30
C ARG A 2 -24.40 -14.21 36.07
N THR A 3 -24.54 -12.89 36.08
CA THR A 3 -24.96 -12.11 34.91
C THR A 3 -23.88 -12.26 33.84
N ARG A 4 -24.24 -12.82 32.68
CA ARG A 4 -23.40 -12.74 31.48
C ARG A 4 -23.89 -11.53 30.69
N VAL A 5 -23.02 -10.56 30.48
CA VAL A 5 -23.23 -9.56 29.43
C VAL A 5 -22.91 -10.27 28.12
N VAL A 6 -23.93 -10.48 27.28
CA VAL A 6 -23.76 -10.94 25.91
C VAL A 6 -23.79 -9.69 25.05
N THR A 7 -22.65 -9.05 24.85
CA THR A 7 -22.51 -8.02 23.83
C THR A 7 -22.39 -8.72 22.48
N ARG A 8 -23.43 -8.60 21.65
CA ARG A 8 -23.34 -8.86 20.22
C ARG A 8 -22.43 -7.77 19.64
N LEU A 9 -21.44 -8.11 18.83
CA LEU A 9 -20.69 -7.10 18.07
C LEU A 9 -21.70 -6.44 17.12
N VAL A 10 -22.08 -5.18 17.38
CA VAL A 10 -23.15 -4.49 16.62
C VAL A 10 -22.57 -3.60 15.52
N ALA A 11 -21.30 -3.22 15.64
CA ALA A 11 -20.58 -2.41 14.66
C ALA A 11 -19.19 -3.01 14.40
N GLY A 12 -18.80 -3.08 13.12
CA GLY A 12 -17.46 -3.44 12.68
C GLY A 12 -16.80 -2.22 12.03
N LEU A 13 -15.73 -1.70 12.62
CA LEU A 13 -14.95 -0.62 12.03
C LEU A 13 -13.81 -1.21 11.20
N LEU A 14 -13.74 -0.83 9.92
CA LEU A 14 -12.70 -1.27 8.99
C LEU A 14 -11.74 -0.10 8.69
N ALA A 15 -10.49 -0.23 9.14
CA ALA A 15 -9.43 0.72 8.81
C ALA A 15 -8.98 0.52 7.36
N THR A 16 -9.02 1.58 6.55
CA THR A 16 -8.76 1.48 5.10
C THR A 16 -7.59 2.35 4.66
N GLY A 17 -7.82 3.46 3.97
CA GLY A 17 -6.78 4.38 3.52
C GLY A 17 -7.43 5.69 3.12
N ASN A 18 -6.69 6.54 2.40
CA ASN A 18 -7.20 7.80 1.88
C ASN A 18 -8.52 7.59 1.12
N SER A 19 -9.46 8.53 1.26
CA SER A 19 -10.82 8.47 0.70
C SER A 19 -10.88 8.30 -0.82
N THR A 20 -9.83 8.69 -1.54
CA THR A 20 -9.71 8.52 -3.00
C THR A 20 -8.95 7.26 -3.42
N GLY A 21 -8.48 6.46 -2.45
CA GLY A 21 -7.68 5.26 -2.66
C GLY A 21 -8.48 3.97 -2.78
N VAL A 22 -7.82 2.93 -3.30
CA VAL A 22 -8.42 1.60 -3.53
C VAL A 22 -8.92 0.97 -2.23
N TYR A 23 -8.18 1.12 -1.12
CA TYR A 23 -8.58 0.62 0.19
C TYR A 23 -9.94 1.17 0.63
N TYR A 24 -10.21 2.46 0.47
CA TYR A 24 -11.46 3.05 0.91
C TYR A 24 -12.64 2.53 0.07
N ALA A 25 -12.47 2.44 -1.25
CA ALA A 25 -13.49 1.91 -2.15
C ALA A 25 -13.80 0.43 -1.88
N LEU A 26 -12.77 -0.42 -1.77
CA LEU A 26 -12.94 -1.84 -1.46
C LEU A 26 -13.50 -2.05 -0.06
N GLY A 27 -13.08 -1.23 0.90
CA GLY A 27 -13.57 -1.31 2.27
C GLY A 27 -15.05 -0.93 2.36
N GLY A 28 -15.49 0.06 1.58
CA GLY A 28 -16.91 0.39 1.45
C GLY A 28 -17.73 -0.78 0.88
N GLY A 29 -17.23 -1.43 -0.16
CA GLY A 29 -17.86 -2.63 -0.74
C GLY A 29 -17.90 -3.80 0.24
N LEU A 30 -16.80 -4.07 0.96
CA LEU A 30 -16.73 -5.11 1.98
C LEU A 30 -17.66 -4.81 3.17
N ALA A 31 -17.71 -3.56 3.61
CA ALA A 31 -18.60 -3.12 4.68
C ALA A 31 -20.07 -3.29 4.30
N GLN A 32 -20.43 -2.95 3.06
CA GLN A 32 -21.76 -3.21 2.52
C GLN A 32 -22.08 -4.71 2.51
N LEU A 33 -21.16 -5.55 2.00
CA LEU A 33 -21.36 -7.00 1.95
C LEU A 33 -21.53 -7.60 3.35
N ILE A 34 -20.75 -7.16 4.35
CA ILE A 34 -20.90 -7.60 5.74
C ILE A 34 -22.28 -7.21 6.27
N GLY A 35 -22.76 -6.00 5.98
CA GLY A 35 -24.09 -5.54 6.39
C GLY A 35 -25.24 -6.27 5.71
N ASP A 36 -25.05 -6.69 4.45
CA ASP A 36 -26.08 -7.39 3.68
C ASP A 36 -26.16 -8.88 4.05
N GLU A 37 -25.03 -9.52 4.37
CA GLU A 37 -24.93 -10.97 4.61
C GLU A 37 -24.89 -11.37 6.09
N THR A 38 -24.76 -10.40 7.00
CA THR A 38 -24.66 -10.66 8.44
C THR A 38 -25.51 -9.68 9.27
N ASP A 39 -25.60 -9.93 10.57
CA ASP A 39 -26.24 -9.00 11.52
C ASP A 39 -25.27 -7.90 12.03
N ILE A 40 -24.10 -7.73 11.40
CA ILE A 40 -23.08 -6.75 11.78
C ILE A 40 -23.20 -5.52 10.88
N THR A 41 -23.28 -4.33 11.46
CA THR A 41 -23.14 -3.08 10.69
C THR A 41 -21.66 -2.78 10.51
N ALA A 42 -21.14 -2.76 9.30
CA ALA A 42 -19.75 -2.40 9.06
C ALA A 42 -19.61 -1.02 8.40
N THR A 43 -18.51 -0.32 8.69
CA THR A 43 -18.18 0.96 8.03
C THR A 43 -16.69 1.05 7.73
N ALA A 44 -16.36 1.48 6.51
CA ALA A 44 -15.01 1.83 6.12
C ALA A 44 -14.62 3.21 6.68
N ALA A 45 -13.42 3.30 7.25
CA ALA A 45 -12.86 4.53 7.78
C ALA A 45 -11.61 4.96 7.01
N GLU A 46 -11.50 6.26 6.78
CA GLU A 46 -10.32 6.88 6.18
C GLU A 46 -9.17 6.91 7.19
N THR A 47 -7.99 6.50 6.73
CA THR A 47 -6.76 6.43 7.52
C THR A 47 -5.55 6.72 6.63
N GLY A 48 -4.35 6.80 7.22
CA GLY A 48 -3.06 6.83 6.54
C GLY A 48 -2.59 5.47 5.98
N ALA A 49 -3.42 4.43 6.02
CA ALA A 49 -3.16 3.06 5.54
C ALA A 49 -2.24 2.20 6.44
N SER A 50 -1.46 1.28 5.83
CA SER A 50 -0.99 0.02 6.44
C SER A 50 -0.40 0.09 7.85
N VAL A 51 0.60 0.94 8.12
CA VAL A 51 1.24 0.99 9.45
C VAL A 51 0.24 1.52 10.48
N GLN A 52 -0.41 2.64 10.19
CA GLN A 52 -1.45 3.19 11.07
C GLN A 52 -2.59 2.20 11.31
N ASN A 53 -3.03 1.51 10.26
CA ASN A 53 -4.11 0.54 10.30
C ASN A 53 -3.81 -0.62 11.25
N ILE A 54 -2.61 -1.19 11.16
CA ILE A 54 -2.19 -2.27 12.05
C ILE A 54 -2.11 -1.77 13.49
N GLN A 55 -1.50 -0.59 13.71
CA GLN A 55 -1.41 0.00 15.05
C GLN A 55 -2.79 0.24 15.68
N GLN A 56 -3.76 0.74 14.91
CA GLN A 56 -5.12 1.01 15.38
C GLN A 56 -5.97 -0.27 15.52
N LEU A 57 -5.72 -1.30 14.70
CA LEU A 57 -6.28 -2.64 14.89
C LEU A 57 -5.82 -3.24 16.23
N VAL A 58 -4.52 -3.19 16.51
CA VAL A 58 -3.95 -3.71 17.77
C VAL A 58 -4.41 -2.91 18.98
N ALA A 59 -4.60 -1.59 18.83
CA ALA A 59 -5.17 -0.73 19.88
C ALA A 59 -6.66 -1.01 20.16
N GLY A 60 -7.36 -1.72 19.26
CA GLY A 60 -8.79 -2.00 19.36
C GLY A 60 -9.69 -0.85 18.90
N ASP A 61 -9.14 0.12 18.16
CA ASP A 61 -9.92 1.20 17.53
C ASP A 61 -10.71 0.68 16.31
N TYR A 62 -10.22 -0.39 15.68
CA TYR A 62 -10.83 -1.07 14.55
C TYR A 62 -10.90 -2.57 14.77
N ASP A 63 -11.90 -3.22 14.16
CA ASP A 63 -12.08 -4.67 14.22
C ASP A 63 -11.40 -5.38 13.05
N LEU A 64 -11.26 -4.67 11.93
CA LEU A 64 -10.64 -5.13 10.69
C LEU A 64 -9.76 -4.03 10.12
N ALA A 65 -8.73 -4.42 9.38
CA ALA A 65 -7.83 -3.47 8.74
C ALA A 65 -7.30 -4.01 7.41
N PHE A 66 -7.14 -3.11 6.44
CA PHE A 66 -6.34 -3.39 5.26
C PHE A 66 -4.86 -3.06 5.51
N SER A 67 -3.98 -3.85 4.92
CA SER A 67 -2.54 -3.63 4.96
C SER A 67 -1.90 -4.19 3.70
N LEU A 68 -0.75 -3.63 3.32
CA LEU A 68 0.16 -4.28 2.39
C LEU A 68 0.77 -5.50 3.07
N ALA A 69 1.09 -6.51 2.26
CA ALA A 69 1.62 -7.78 2.75
C ALA A 69 2.98 -7.60 3.45
N ASP A 70 3.83 -6.74 2.91
CA ASP A 70 5.15 -6.45 3.44
C ASP A 70 5.07 -5.78 4.83
N THR A 71 4.16 -4.81 5.00
CA THR A 71 3.94 -4.12 6.27
C THR A 71 3.32 -5.05 7.32
N ALA A 72 2.44 -5.97 6.89
CA ALA A 72 1.84 -6.96 7.77
C ALA A 72 2.86 -8.04 8.20
N ALA A 73 3.78 -8.42 7.31
CA ALA A 73 4.91 -9.29 7.64
C ALA A 73 5.81 -8.63 8.71
N ASP A 74 6.21 -7.37 8.50
CA ASP A 74 7.00 -6.61 9.46
C ASP A 74 6.31 -6.55 10.84
N ALA A 75 4.99 -6.35 10.85
CA ALA A 75 4.20 -6.34 12.08
C ALA A 75 4.26 -7.69 12.80
N THR A 76 4.12 -8.81 12.09
CA THR A 76 4.16 -10.15 12.71
C THR A 76 5.53 -10.53 13.25
N GLU A 77 6.59 -9.95 12.68
CA GLU A 77 7.98 -10.18 13.09
C GLU A 77 8.47 -9.17 14.13
N GLY A 78 7.80 -8.02 14.26
CA GLY A 78 8.24 -6.93 15.12
C GLY A 78 9.47 -6.21 14.57
N THR A 79 9.40 -5.85 13.28
CA THR A 79 10.47 -5.15 12.58
C THR A 79 9.99 -3.84 11.95
N ALA A 80 10.92 -3.05 11.41
CA ALA A 80 10.68 -1.76 10.78
C ALA A 80 9.88 -0.78 11.67
N ALA A 81 8.60 -0.55 11.38
CA ALA A 81 7.74 0.37 12.12
C ALA A 81 7.16 -0.22 13.42
N PHE A 82 7.48 -1.48 13.75
CA PHE A 82 7.00 -2.20 14.91
C PHE A 82 8.17 -2.66 15.77
N ASP A 83 8.19 -2.28 17.05
CA ASP A 83 9.27 -2.65 17.99
C ASP A 83 9.15 -4.09 18.52
N GLU A 84 7.97 -4.70 18.38
CA GLU A 84 7.68 -6.05 18.85
C GLU A 84 6.65 -6.74 17.94
N PRO A 85 6.63 -8.09 17.90
CA PRO A 85 5.62 -8.85 17.16
C PRO A 85 4.20 -8.46 17.55
N GLN A 86 3.40 -8.07 16.56
CA GLN A 86 2.01 -7.67 16.72
C GLN A 86 1.08 -8.89 16.60
N PRO A 87 0.02 -8.99 17.42
CA PRO A 87 -0.89 -10.14 17.45
C PRO A 87 -1.95 -10.03 16.32
N VAL A 88 -1.50 -9.92 15.08
CA VAL A 88 -2.36 -9.81 13.89
C VAL A 88 -2.35 -11.10 13.07
N SER A 89 -3.41 -11.34 12.31
CA SER A 89 -3.51 -12.46 11.39
C SER A 89 -4.30 -12.03 10.15
N ALA A 90 -3.93 -12.57 9.00
CA ALA A 90 -4.61 -12.27 7.75
C ALA A 90 -5.99 -12.94 7.70
N LEU A 91 -6.99 -12.29 7.10
CA LEU A 91 -8.25 -12.94 6.71
C LEU A 91 -8.24 -13.43 5.27
N GLY A 92 -7.42 -12.83 4.42
CA GLY A 92 -7.32 -13.16 3.01
C GLY A 92 -6.62 -12.05 2.22
N ARG A 93 -6.37 -12.34 0.95
CA ARG A 93 -5.89 -11.36 -0.02
C ARG A 93 -7.06 -10.78 -0.79
N ILE A 94 -7.01 -9.48 -1.06
CA ILE A 94 -8.13 -8.75 -1.66
C ILE A 94 -7.84 -8.25 -3.08
N TYR A 95 -6.58 -7.94 -3.42
CA TYR A 95 -6.13 -7.57 -4.78
C TYR A 95 -4.58 -7.49 -4.83
N PRO A 96 -3.94 -7.57 -6.02
CA PRO A 96 -2.50 -7.32 -6.21
C PRO A 96 -2.15 -5.83 -6.15
N ASN A 97 -0.94 -5.47 -5.70
CA ASN A 97 -0.58 -4.08 -5.48
C ASN A 97 0.78 -3.73 -6.10
N TYR A 98 0.79 -2.72 -6.97
CA TYR A 98 1.91 -2.39 -7.86
C TYR A 98 2.67 -1.14 -7.39
N THR A 99 4.01 -1.21 -7.37
CA THR A 99 4.93 -0.18 -6.86
C THR A 99 5.39 0.79 -7.94
N GLN A 100 4.53 1.72 -8.31
CA GLN A 100 4.81 2.69 -9.35
C GLN A 100 5.77 3.78 -8.88
N VAL A 101 6.87 3.97 -9.60
CA VAL A 101 7.73 5.15 -9.48
C VAL A 101 7.58 6.01 -10.74
N VAL A 102 7.11 7.25 -10.55
CA VAL A 102 6.89 8.20 -11.65
C VAL A 102 7.62 9.50 -11.37
N VAL A 103 8.31 10.01 -12.37
CA VAL A 103 9.13 11.23 -12.28
C VAL A 103 8.73 12.20 -13.37
N ARG A 104 8.98 13.50 -13.14
CA ARG A 104 8.89 14.50 -14.21
C ARG A 104 9.99 14.24 -15.23
N ALA A 105 9.67 14.29 -16.52
CA ALA A 105 10.61 14.02 -17.60
C ALA A 105 11.79 15.03 -17.63
N ASP A 106 11.56 16.26 -17.15
CA ASP A 106 12.59 17.32 -17.05
C ASP A 106 13.44 17.25 -15.77
N SER A 107 13.16 16.34 -14.84
CA SER A 107 13.92 16.19 -13.60
C SER A 107 15.34 15.66 -13.81
N GLY A 108 15.55 14.92 -14.91
CA GLY A 108 16.77 14.17 -15.18
C GLY A 108 16.93 12.89 -14.34
N ILE A 109 15.86 12.43 -13.67
CA ILE A 109 15.84 11.18 -12.90
C ILE A 109 15.54 10.02 -13.86
N THR A 110 16.43 9.03 -13.90
CA THR A 110 16.26 7.81 -14.70
C THR A 110 16.35 6.52 -13.89
N SER A 111 16.83 6.61 -12.65
CA SER A 111 16.85 5.53 -11.66
C SER A 111 16.58 6.09 -10.25
N ILE A 112 16.45 5.22 -9.25
CA ILE A 112 16.22 5.65 -7.86
C ILE A 112 17.43 6.40 -7.31
N GLU A 113 18.66 6.05 -7.71
CA GLU A 113 19.89 6.74 -7.30
C GLU A 113 19.89 8.22 -7.70
N ASP A 114 19.31 8.56 -8.85
CA ASP A 114 19.21 9.94 -9.36
C ASP A 114 18.26 10.82 -8.51
N MET A 115 17.49 10.23 -7.59
CA MET A 115 16.63 10.96 -6.65
C MET A 115 17.43 11.73 -5.59
N ALA A 116 18.74 11.51 -5.47
CA ALA A 116 19.58 12.23 -4.52
C ALA A 116 19.47 13.76 -4.70
N GLY A 117 19.09 14.45 -3.64
CA GLY A 117 18.86 15.89 -3.59
C GLY A 117 17.52 16.37 -4.19
N ARG A 118 16.70 15.46 -4.72
CA ARG A 118 15.42 15.77 -5.39
C ARG A 118 14.25 15.78 -4.41
N THR A 119 13.17 16.43 -4.81
CA THR A 119 11.92 16.51 -4.05
C THR A 119 11.02 15.35 -4.43
N ILE A 120 11.02 14.30 -3.61
CA ILE A 120 10.30 13.06 -3.91
C ILE A 120 9.14 12.89 -2.94
N SER A 121 7.95 12.60 -3.46
CA SER A 121 6.86 12.17 -2.61
C SER A 121 7.00 10.71 -2.23
N THR A 122 7.08 10.44 -0.93
CA THR A 122 7.21 9.09 -0.38
C THR A 122 5.86 8.48 0.00
N GLY A 123 4.74 9.13 -0.32
CA GLY A 123 3.42 8.70 0.10
C GLY A 123 3.01 9.22 1.47
N SER A 124 1.85 8.78 1.96
CA SER A 124 1.24 9.34 3.17
C SER A 124 2.01 8.94 4.42
N PRO A 125 2.06 9.78 5.46
CA PRO A 125 2.67 9.42 6.73
C PRO A 125 2.13 8.10 7.28
N ASN A 126 3.02 7.17 7.63
CA ASN A 126 2.70 5.84 8.18
C ASN A 126 1.88 4.96 7.20
N SER A 127 2.05 5.17 5.90
CA SER A 127 1.48 4.31 4.86
C SER A 127 2.45 3.19 4.48
N GLY A 128 1.92 2.10 3.92
CA GLY A 128 2.78 1.08 3.30
C GLY A 128 3.57 1.61 2.10
N THR A 129 3.03 2.60 1.38
CA THR A 129 3.77 3.30 0.32
C THR A 129 5.03 3.99 0.84
N GLU A 130 4.97 4.59 2.04
CA GLU A 130 6.15 5.21 2.66
C GLU A 130 7.20 4.18 3.08
N VAL A 131 6.76 3.03 3.61
CA VAL A 131 7.66 1.91 3.90
C VAL A 131 8.37 1.45 2.62
N ILE A 132 7.63 1.25 1.53
CA ILE A 132 8.19 0.83 0.24
C ILE A 132 9.12 1.90 -0.34
N ALA A 133 8.75 3.19 -0.26
CA ALA A 133 9.59 4.29 -0.74
C ALA A 133 10.94 4.31 -0.02
N HIS A 134 10.95 4.12 1.30
CA HIS A 134 12.21 4.03 2.06
C HIS A 134 13.04 2.81 1.65
N ARG A 135 12.42 1.65 1.47
CA ARG A 135 13.11 0.44 1.02
C ARG A 135 13.71 0.56 -0.38
N LEU A 136 13.02 1.22 -1.31
CA LEU A 136 13.54 1.52 -2.64
C LEU A 136 14.79 2.41 -2.56
N LEU A 137 14.73 3.46 -1.74
CA LEU A 137 15.86 4.35 -1.53
C LEU A 137 17.04 3.62 -0.89
N GLU A 138 16.80 2.83 0.16
CA GLU A 138 17.84 2.03 0.82
C GLU A 138 18.45 0.98 -0.10
N ALA A 139 17.64 0.29 -0.92
CA ALA A 139 18.09 -0.67 -1.92
C ALA A 139 18.96 -0.01 -3.00
N ALA A 140 18.70 1.26 -3.33
CA ALA A 140 19.53 2.09 -4.20
C ALA A 140 20.74 2.72 -3.48
N GLY A 141 20.97 2.40 -2.19
CA GLY A 141 22.07 2.93 -1.40
C GLY A 141 21.89 4.38 -0.94
N LEU A 142 20.66 4.90 -0.96
CA LEU A 142 20.31 6.23 -0.48
C LEU A 142 19.72 6.15 0.94
N ASP A 143 20.13 7.08 1.80
CA ASP A 143 19.49 7.30 3.10
C ASP A 143 18.19 8.10 2.91
N PRO A 144 17.01 7.51 3.21
CA PRO A 144 15.72 8.19 3.04
C PRO A 144 15.60 9.48 3.86
N ALA A 145 16.32 9.58 4.98
CA ALA A 145 16.24 10.72 5.89
C ALA A 145 17.09 11.93 5.44
N SER A 146 18.10 11.71 4.59
CA SER A 146 19.09 12.76 4.28
C SER A 146 19.44 12.91 2.81
N ASN A 147 19.23 11.88 1.99
CA ASN A 147 19.62 11.92 0.58
C ASN A 147 18.51 12.47 -0.32
N VAL A 148 17.25 12.49 0.12
CA VAL A 148 16.12 13.06 -0.65
C VAL A 148 15.39 14.13 0.15
N GLN A 149 14.75 15.09 -0.53
CA GLN A 149 13.85 16.06 0.09
C GLN A 149 12.43 15.45 0.19
N ALA A 150 12.27 14.45 1.06
CA ALA A 150 11.06 13.65 1.16
C ALA A 150 9.81 14.50 1.48
N GLN A 151 8.76 14.33 0.67
CA GLN A 151 7.43 14.91 0.86
C GLN A 151 6.42 13.82 1.23
N ARG A 152 6.04 13.77 2.50
CA ARG A 152 5.07 12.80 3.02
C ARG A 152 3.64 13.28 2.75
N LEU A 153 3.06 12.91 1.61
CA LEU A 153 1.82 13.48 1.10
C LEU A 153 0.81 12.38 0.69
N ASP A 154 -0.47 12.73 0.71
CA ASP A 154 -1.49 11.93 0.04
C ASP A 154 -1.36 12.05 -1.48
N LEU A 155 -1.81 11.02 -2.20
CA LEU A 155 -1.64 10.91 -3.65
C LEU A 155 -2.23 12.12 -4.40
N THR A 156 -3.33 12.70 -3.91
CA THR A 156 -3.94 13.87 -4.56
C THR A 156 -2.99 15.07 -4.50
N LYS A 157 -2.44 15.38 -3.32
CA LYS A 157 -1.45 16.46 -3.16
C LYS A 157 -0.16 16.16 -3.89
N THR A 158 0.26 14.89 -3.96
CA THR A 158 1.41 14.47 -4.74
C THR A 158 1.21 14.76 -6.22
N VAL A 159 0.05 14.41 -6.77
CA VAL A 159 -0.30 14.68 -8.18
C VAL A 159 -0.34 16.18 -8.47
N ASP A 160 -0.93 16.98 -7.57
CA ASP A 160 -0.91 18.45 -7.71
C ASP A 160 0.52 19.01 -7.72
N GLY A 161 1.39 18.51 -6.83
CA GLY A 161 2.78 18.93 -6.76
C GLY A 161 3.64 18.48 -7.96
N MET A 162 3.33 17.35 -8.57
CA MET A 162 3.95 16.93 -9.84
C MET A 162 3.55 17.87 -10.98
N LYS A 163 2.26 18.23 -11.04
CA LYS A 163 1.70 19.12 -12.08
C LYS A 163 2.23 20.55 -11.96
N ASP A 164 2.43 21.07 -10.76
CA ASP A 164 2.96 22.41 -10.52
C ASP A 164 4.50 22.48 -10.47
N GLY A 165 5.15 21.32 -10.45
CA GLY A 165 6.60 21.17 -10.48
C GLY A 165 7.29 21.34 -9.12
N SER A 166 6.54 21.40 -8.02
CA SER A 166 7.10 21.36 -6.66
C SER A 166 7.57 19.97 -6.22
N ILE A 167 7.16 18.92 -6.94
CA ILE A 167 7.59 17.52 -6.72
C ILE A 167 8.26 17.01 -8.02
N ASP A 168 9.46 16.45 -7.89
CA ASP A 168 10.25 15.91 -9.01
C ASP A 168 9.85 14.47 -9.36
N GLY A 169 9.38 13.70 -8.36
CA GLY A 169 8.92 12.34 -8.53
C GLY A 169 8.11 11.81 -7.35
N LEU A 170 7.46 10.68 -7.56
CA LEU A 170 6.61 10.03 -6.57
C LEU A 170 6.87 8.53 -6.53
N VAL A 171 6.66 7.95 -5.35
CA VAL A 171 6.44 6.52 -5.17
C VAL A 171 4.96 6.31 -4.84
N TRP A 172 4.34 5.34 -5.52
CA TRP A 172 2.95 4.95 -5.29
C TRP A 172 2.81 3.44 -5.27
N SER A 173 2.25 2.91 -4.18
CA SER A 173 1.90 1.50 -4.09
C SER A 173 0.37 1.40 -4.05
N GLY A 174 -0.23 0.93 -5.15
CA GLY A 174 -1.67 0.85 -5.30
C GLY A 174 -2.14 -0.16 -6.35
N GLY A 175 -3.46 -0.29 -6.50
CA GLY A 175 -4.04 -1.05 -7.60
C GLY A 175 -3.86 -0.34 -8.95
N LEU A 176 -4.14 -1.06 -10.04
CA LEU A 176 -4.10 -0.53 -11.40
C LEU A 176 -5.52 -0.52 -12.02
N PRO A 177 -5.94 0.59 -12.66
CA PRO A 177 -5.44 1.95 -12.48
C PRO A 177 -5.97 2.58 -11.17
N THR A 178 -5.35 3.69 -10.74
CA THR A 178 -5.93 4.59 -9.73
C THR A 178 -6.30 5.93 -10.33
N ALA A 179 -7.43 6.50 -9.91
CA ALA A 179 -7.98 7.72 -10.51
C ALA A 179 -7.00 8.91 -10.51
N ALA A 180 -6.24 9.11 -9.42
CA ALA A 180 -5.27 10.20 -9.34
C ALA A 180 -4.05 9.96 -10.24
N MET A 181 -3.56 8.71 -10.37
CA MET A 181 -2.52 8.39 -11.35
C MET A 181 -3.04 8.56 -12.79
N THR A 182 -4.28 8.14 -13.08
CA THR A 182 -4.91 8.40 -14.38
C THR A 182 -5.01 9.90 -14.68
N ASP A 183 -5.39 10.72 -13.69
CA ASP A 183 -5.43 12.18 -13.81
C ASP A 183 -4.03 12.77 -14.07
N LEU A 184 -3.00 12.29 -13.37
CA LEU A 184 -1.62 12.69 -13.58
C LEU A 184 -1.16 12.41 -15.03
N PHE A 185 -1.31 11.16 -15.50
CA PHE A 185 -0.93 10.76 -16.85
C PHE A 185 -1.75 11.47 -17.94
N THR A 186 -3.06 11.66 -17.72
CA THR A 186 -3.92 12.39 -18.66
C THR A 186 -3.53 13.87 -18.74
N SER A 187 -3.10 14.46 -17.62
CA SER A 187 -2.78 15.89 -17.55
C SER A 187 -1.37 16.23 -18.06
N MET A 188 -0.39 15.38 -17.76
CA MET A 188 1.02 15.64 -18.04
C MET A 188 1.54 14.91 -19.29
N GLY A 189 0.94 13.77 -19.66
CA GLY A 189 1.35 13.01 -20.84
C GLY A 189 2.86 12.73 -20.87
N ASP A 190 3.54 13.22 -21.91
CA ASP A 190 4.99 13.03 -22.12
C ASP A 190 5.89 13.81 -21.14
N ASP A 191 5.31 14.68 -20.29
CA ASP A 191 6.07 15.44 -19.27
C ASP A 191 6.40 14.62 -18.02
N ILE A 192 6.00 13.34 -17.98
CA ILE A 192 6.33 12.39 -16.92
C ILE A 192 6.75 11.04 -17.50
N ALA A 193 7.48 10.25 -16.72
CA ALA A 193 7.92 8.92 -17.10
C ALA A 193 7.91 7.97 -15.90
N PHE A 194 7.68 6.69 -16.16
CA PHE A 194 7.98 5.64 -15.20
C PHE A 194 9.50 5.45 -15.05
N VAL A 195 9.93 5.14 -13.84
CA VAL A 195 11.29 4.64 -13.55
C VAL A 195 11.22 3.13 -13.41
N ASP A 196 12.07 2.41 -14.15
CA ASP A 196 12.21 0.96 -14.01
C ASP A 196 12.89 0.64 -12.67
N ILE A 197 12.15 0.00 -11.77
CA ILE A 197 12.63 -0.39 -10.45
C ILE A 197 12.98 -1.88 -10.36
N THR A 198 12.80 -2.67 -11.42
CA THR A 198 13.11 -4.11 -11.42
C THR A 198 14.57 -4.44 -11.05
N PRO A 199 15.59 -3.61 -11.36
CA PRO A 199 16.96 -3.89 -10.91
C PRO A 199 17.12 -3.93 -9.39
N LEU A 200 16.19 -3.33 -8.63
CA LEU A 200 16.22 -3.31 -7.16
C LEU A 200 15.52 -4.51 -6.52
N LEU A 201 14.80 -5.32 -7.31
CA LEU A 201 14.03 -6.46 -6.79
C LEU A 201 14.85 -7.43 -5.92
N PRO A 202 16.08 -7.84 -6.29
CA PRO A 202 16.86 -8.74 -5.44
C PRO A 202 17.15 -8.17 -4.04
N ALA A 203 17.48 -6.88 -3.95
CA ALA A 203 17.72 -6.22 -2.67
C ALA A 203 16.43 -6.07 -1.85
N LEU A 204 15.31 -5.79 -2.51
CA LEU A 204 14.00 -5.74 -1.85
C LEU A 204 13.57 -7.11 -1.33
N GLN A 205 13.85 -8.19 -2.05
CA GLN A 205 13.56 -9.57 -1.62
C GLN A 205 14.41 -10.01 -0.42
N GLU A 206 15.61 -9.47 -0.25
CA GLU A 206 16.41 -9.67 0.97
C GLU A 206 15.76 -8.98 2.19
N ILE A 207 15.07 -7.87 1.98
CA ILE A 207 14.33 -7.16 3.04
C ILE A 207 13.01 -7.87 3.35
N ASN A 208 12.24 -8.21 2.32
CA ASN A 208 10.96 -8.89 2.47
C ASN A 208 10.66 -9.77 1.23
N PRO A 209 10.48 -11.09 1.38
CA PRO A 209 10.33 -12.00 0.25
C PRO A 209 9.00 -11.87 -0.50
N VAL A 210 8.06 -11.04 -0.01
CA VAL A 210 6.75 -10.84 -0.66
C VAL A 210 6.81 -10.05 -1.97
N TYR A 211 7.93 -9.38 -2.27
CA TYR A 211 8.10 -8.66 -3.52
C TYR A 211 8.34 -9.61 -4.69
N THR A 212 7.59 -9.38 -5.77
CA THR A 212 7.72 -10.12 -7.03
C THR A 212 7.81 -9.14 -8.20
N GLU A 213 8.32 -9.64 -9.33
CA GLU A 213 8.35 -8.85 -10.56
C GLU A 213 6.93 -8.68 -11.10
N GLY A 214 6.60 -7.46 -11.52
CA GLY A 214 5.33 -7.10 -12.11
C GLY A 214 5.49 -6.32 -13.41
N GLU A 215 4.40 -6.20 -14.16
CA GLU A 215 4.33 -5.35 -15.36
C GLU A 215 3.07 -4.49 -15.25
N ILE A 216 3.22 -3.20 -15.56
CA ILE A 216 2.12 -2.25 -15.73
C ILE A 216 1.82 -2.19 -17.23
N PRO A 217 0.68 -2.74 -17.70
CA PRO A 217 0.30 -2.68 -19.11
C PRO A 217 0.18 -1.24 -19.60
N ALA A 218 0.62 -0.97 -20.83
CA ALA A 218 0.61 0.37 -21.44
C ALA A 218 -0.79 1.01 -21.44
N GLU A 219 -1.82 0.19 -21.67
CA GLU A 219 -3.21 0.61 -21.67
C GLU A 219 -3.72 1.08 -20.30
N THR A 220 -3.03 0.78 -19.20
CA THR A 220 -3.46 1.09 -17.83
C THR A 220 -3.71 2.59 -17.65
N TYR A 221 -2.82 3.42 -18.20
CA TYR A 221 -2.90 4.88 -18.14
C TYR A 221 -2.94 5.54 -19.53
N GLY A 222 -3.14 4.74 -20.58
CA GLY A 222 -3.15 5.22 -21.95
C GLY A 222 -1.78 5.69 -22.44
N THR A 223 -0.70 5.04 -21.99
CA THR A 223 0.68 5.30 -22.44
C THR A 223 1.06 4.40 -23.62
N ASP A 224 2.10 4.78 -24.37
CA ASP A 224 2.60 3.99 -25.50
C ASP A 224 3.49 2.80 -25.09
N ALA A 225 3.98 2.79 -23.85
CA ALA A 225 4.87 1.76 -23.31
C ALA A 225 4.33 1.18 -21.99
N ALA A 226 4.45 -0.14 -21.87
CA ALA A 226 4.31 -0.82 -20.59
C ALA A 226 5.52 -0.47 -19.71
N ALA A 227 5.31 -0.43 -18.41
CA ALA A 227 6.37 -0.19 -17.44
C ALA A 227 6.63 -1.47 -16.64
N ALA A 228 7.90 -1.86 -16.56
CA ALA A 228 8.33 -2.90 -15.64
C ALA A 228 8.25 -2.37 -14.21
N ASP A 229 7.77 -3.20 -13.29
CA ASP A 229 7.44 -2.80 -11.93
C ASP A 229 7.72 -3.94 -10.94
N ILE A 230 7.58 -3.67 -9.65
CA ILE A 230 7.59 -4.63 -8.56
C ILE A 230 6.18 -4.67 -7.97
N ASP A 231 5.57 -5.84 -8.04
CA ASP A 231 4.29 -6.13 -7.40
C ASP A 231 4.55 -6.65 -5.98
N ALA A 232 3.86 -6.07 -5.02
CA ALA A 232 3.69 -6.68 -3.71
C ALA A 232 2.55 -7.69 -3.77
N SER A 233 2.74 -8.77 -4.54
CA SER A 233 1.82 -9.91 -4.57
C SER A 233 2.56 -11.23 -4.46
N VAL A 234 2.08 -12.08 -3.55
CA VAL A 234 2.27 -13.53 -3.66
C VAL A 234 0.91 -14.07 -4.10
N ALA A 235 0.85 -14.80 -5.20
CA ALA A 235 -0.41 -15.22 -5.81
C ALA A 235 -1.11 -16.36 -5.05
N THR A 236 -0.44 -17.05 -4.11
CA THR A 236 -1.00 -18.28 -3.50
C THR A 236 -0.65 -18.57 -2.05
N GLU A 237 0.43 -18.02 -1.49
CA GLU A 237 0.87 -18.35 -0.11
C GLU A 237 0.82 -17.12 0.78
N ILE A 238 0.05 -17.17 1.87
CA ILE A 238 -0.11 -16.09 2.86
C ILE A 238 1.18 -15.90 3.68
N ASP A 239 2.18 -16.76 3.48
CA ASP A 239 3.53 -16.66 4.02
C ASP A 239 4.14 -15.28 3.69
N PRO A 240 4.64 -14.51 4.68
CA PRO A 240 4.94 -14.91 6.07
C PRO A 240 3.84 -14.60 7.12
N ILE A 241 2.64 -14.17 6.72
CA ILE A 241 1.58 -13.72 7.64
C ILE A 241 0.70 -14.92 8.06
N PRO A 242 0.47 -15.17 9.36
CA PRO A 242 -0.41 -16.24 9.80
C PRO A 242 -1.85 -15.98 9.33
N LEU A 243 -2.49 -17.00 8.75
CA LEU A 243 -3.90 -16.94 8.39
C LEU A 243 -4.77 -17.10 9.65
N HIS A 244 -5.83 -16.32 9.75
CA HIS A 244 -6.78 -16.44 10.85
C HIS A 244 -7.47 -17.82 10.79
N PRO A 245 -7.65 -18.54 11.91
CA PRO A 245 -8.23 -19.90 11.90
C PRO A 245 -9.62 -19.98 11.25
N GLY A 246 -10.43 -18.93 11.39
CA GLY A 246 -11.74 -18.84 10.73
C GLY A 246 -11.63 -18.73 9.20
N ALA A 247 -10.58 -18.08 8.69
CA ALA A 247 -10.31 -18.00 7.26
C ALA A 247 -9.75 -19.33 6.72
N GLU A 248 -8.88 -20.01 7.48
CA GLU A 248 -8.42 -21.36 7.15
C GLU A 248 -9.59 -22.33 6.97
N GLN A 249 -10.54 -22.31 7.93
CA GLN A 249 -11.73 -23.14 7.85
C GLN A 249 -12.57 -22.81 6.60
N ALA A 250 -12.84 -21.53 6.35
CA ALA A 250 -13.65 -21.10 5.22
C ALA A 250 -13.03 -21.50 3.88
N LEU A 251 -11.71 -21.38 3.72
CA LEU A 251 -11.01 -21.82 2.51
C LEU A 251 -11.08 -23.34 2.32
N GLY A 252 -10.98 -24.12 3.39
CA GLY A 252 -11.11 -25.58 3.33
C GLY A 252 -12.52 -26.07 2.96
N GLU A 253 -13.56 -25.27 3.17
CA GLU A 253 -14.94 -25.58 2.76
C GLU A 253 -15.19 -25.28 1.27
N LEU A 254 -14.34 -24.47 0.64
CA LEU A 254 -14.44 -24.09 -0.78
C LEU A 254 -13.63 -24.99 -1.73
N SER A 255 -12.75 -25.85 -1.19
CA SER A 255 -11.89 -26.80 -1.93
C SER A 255 -12.49 -28.20 -2.00
#